data_AF-A0A7C4UFI4-F1
#
_entry.id   AF-A0A7C4UFI4-F1
#
_cell.length_a   1.000
_cell.length_b   1.000
_cell.length_c   1.000
_cell.angle_alpha   90.00
_cell.angle_beta   90.00
_cell.angle_gamma   90.00
#
_symmetry.space_group_name_H-M   'P 1'
#
loop_
_entity.id
_entity.type
_entity.pdbx_description
1 polymer ?
#
loop_
_entity_poly.entity_id
_entity_poly.type
_entity_poly.pdbx_seq_one_letter_code
_entity_poly.pdbx_strand_id
1 'polypeptide(L)' 'DRKLDYQVWCGPAMGAFNEWTKGTFLEQANNRRVVTVALNLLHGAALTQRFHTLRCQGVELPAELTAVRAREI' A
#
# COMPACT_ATOMS: atom_id res chain seq x y z
N ASP A 1 -0.15 -29.06 16.81
CA ASP A 1 -0.15 -28.05 15.75
C ASP A 1 1.30 -27.79 15.34
N ARG A 2 1.62 -27.82 14.03
CA ARG A 2 3.00 -27.82 13.48
C ARG A 2 3.44 -26.44 12.95
N LYS A 3 2.94 -25.35 13.53
CA LYS A 3 3.23 -23.97 13.09
C LYS A 3 4.73 -23.65 12.98
N LEU A 4 5.56 -24.23 13.86
CA LEU A 4 7.02 -24.04 13.83
C LEU A 4 7.71 -24.69 12.62
N ASP A 5 7.04 -25.65 11.99
CA ASP A 5 7.55 -26.36 10.81
C ASP A 5 7.15 -25.69 9.49
N TYR A 6 6.41 -24.58 9.54
CA TYR A 6 5.94 -23.91 8.34
C TYR A 6 7.10 -23.22 7.64
N GLN A 7 7.30 -23.58 6.38
CA GLN A 7 8.17 -22.84 5.50
C GLN A 7 7.36 -21.70 4.86
N VAL A 8 7.60 -20.47 5.29
CA VAL A 8 6.93 -19.28 4.74
C VAL A 8 7.92 -18.53 3.85
N TRP A 9 7.67 -18.52 2.55
CA TRP A 9 8.47 -17.73 1.61
C TRP A 9 7.92 -16.31 1.55
N CYS A 10 8.64 -15.38 2.16
CA CYS A 10 8.29 -13.97 2.14
C CYS A 10 9.54 -13.08 2.13
N GLY A 11 9.39 -11.88 1.58
CA GLY A 11 10.43 -10.86 1.56
C GLY A 11 9.99 -9.56 2.24
N PRO A 12 10.87 -8.55 2.29
CA PRO A 12 10.61 -7.26 2.96
C PRO A 12 9.40 -6.51 2.38
N ALA A 13 9.03 -6.78 1.12
CA ALA A 13 7.82 -6.24 0.49
C ALA A 13 6.54 -6.56 1.30
N MET A 14 6.46 -7.73 1.94
CA MET A 14 5.32 -8.09 2.78
C MET A 14 5.24 -7.20 4.03
N GLY A 15 6.38 -6.88 4.63
CA GLY A 15 6.45 -5.97 5.79
C GLY A 15 6.08 -4.54 5.42
N ALA A 16 6.62 -4.02 4.31
CA ALA A 16 6.27 -2.70 3.79
C ALA A 16 4.77 -2.60 3.45
N PHE A 17 4.19 -3.65 2.86
CA PHE A 17 2.75 -3.73 2.60
C PHE A 17 1.93 -3.75 3.89
N ASN A 18 2.35 -4.50 4.92
CA ASN A 18 1.67 -4.52 6.21
C ASN A 18 1.67 -3.14 6.88
N GLU A 19 2.80 -2.43 6.90
CA GLU A 19 2.87 -1.07 7.43
C GLU A 19 2.01 -0.08 6.64
N TRP A 20 2.04 -0.18 5.31
CA TRP A 20 1.22 0.69 4.44
C TRP A 20 -0.29 0.48 4.63
N THR A 21 -0.73 -0.75 4.93
CA THR A 21 -2.14 -1.11 5.12
C THR A 21 -2.65 -0.95 6.56
N LYS A 22 -1.77 -0.60 7.52
CA LYS A 22 -2.15 -0.42 8.92
C LYS A 22 -3.25 0.63 9.09
N GLY A 23 -4.28 0.31 9.87
CA GLY A 23 -5.46 1.13 10.09
C GLY A 23 -6.44 1.18 8.91
N THR A 24 -6.24 0.37 7.87
CA THR A 24 -7.13 0.30 6.70
C THR A 24 -7.89 -1.03 6.64
N PHE A 25 -8.90 -1.13 5.76
CA PHE A 25 -9.61 -2.39 5.53
C PHE A 25 -8.69 -3.55 5.07
N LEU A 26 -7.52 -3.25 4.48
CA LEU A 26 -6.53 -4.26 4.07
C LEU A 26 -5.61 -4.73 5.20
N GLU A 27 -5.68 -4.14 6.39
CA GLU A 27 -4.89 -4.61 7.54
C GLU A 27 -5.17 -6.08 7.82
N GLN A 28 -6.46 -6.47 7.79
CA GLN A 28 -6.90 -7.85 7.96
C GLN A 28 -6.58 -8.69 6.72
N ALA A 29 -5.82 -9.78 6.90
CA ALA A 29 -5.38 -10.63 5.79
C ALA A 29 -6.55 -11.20 4.96
N ASN A 30 -7.70 -11.46 5.59
CA ASN A 30 -8.90 -11.99 4.93
C ASN A 30 -9.52 -11.00 3.91
N ASN A 31 -9.22 -9.70 4.01
CA ASN A 31 -9.70 -8.68 3.08
C ASN A 31 -8.77 -8.50 1.87
N ARG A 32 -7.59 -9.14 1.87
CA ARG A 32 -6.56 -8.99 0.84
C ARG A 32 -6.84 -9.88 -0.37
N ARG A 33 -7.82 -9.49 -1.18
CA ARG A 33 -8.05 -10.13 -2.49
C ARG A 33 -7.05 -9.62 -3.51
N VAL A 34 -6.54 -10.53 -4.35
CA VAL A 34 -5.46 -10.23 -5.32
C VAL A 34 -5.78 -9.01 -6.18
N VAL A 35 -6.98 -8.95 -6.78
CA VAL A 35 -7.40 -7.83 -7.64
C VAL A 35 -7.50 -6.53 -6.85
N THR A 36 -8.09 -6.56 -5.65
CA THR A 36 -8.23 -5.38 -4.79
C THR A 36 -6.87 -4.81 -4.38
N VAL A 37 -5.93 -5.68 -4.01
CA VAL A 37 -4.55 -5.29 -3.67
C VAL A 37 -3.85 -4.69 -4.89
N ALA A 38 -3.93 -5.36 -6.05
CA ALA A 38 -3.31 -4.87 -7.28
C ALA A 38 -3.83 -3.48 -7.67
N LEU A 39 -5.15 -3.26 -7.64
CA LEU A 39 -5.75 -1.96 -7.94
C LEU A 39 -5.34 -0.89 -6.94
N ASN A 40 -5.27 -1.21 -5.66
CA ASN A 40 -4.80 -0.29 -4.63
C ASN A 40 -3.33 0.12 -4.84
N LEU A 41 -2.47 -0.81 -5.23
CA LEU A 41 -1.06 -0.52 -5.58
C LEU A 41 -0.95 0.36 -6.83
N LEU A 42 -1.70 0.03 -7.89
CA LEU A 42 -1.71 0.81 -9.14
C LEU A 42 -2.26 2.22 -8.94
N HIS A 43 -3.36 2.35 -8.19
CA HIS A 43 -3.93 3.64 -7.83
C HIS A 43 -2.94 4.46 -7.00
N GLY A 44 -2.29 3.82 -6.02
CA GLY A 44 -1.28 4.48 -5.19
C GLY A 44 -0.07 4.97 -5.97
N ALA A 45 0.42 4.17 -6.91
CA ALA A 45 1.49 4.55 -7.82
C ALA A 45 1.08 5.73 -8.72
N ALA A 46 -0.13 5.71 -9.28
CA ALA A 46 -0.64 6.80 -10.11
C ALA A 46 -0.74 8.13 -9.36
N LEU A 47 -1.24 8.12 -8.12
CA LEU A 47 -1.28 9.31 -7.26
C LEU A 47 0.12 9.80 -6.89
N THR A 48 1.00 8.90 -6.48
CA THR A 48 2.39 9.23 -6.12
C THR A 48 3.11 9.89 -7.29
N GLN A 49 2.94 9.35 -8.50
CA GLN A 49 3.52 9.93 -9.71
C GLN A 49 2.94 11.32 -10.00
N ARG A 50 1.63 11.51 -9.85
CA ARG A 50 0.99 12.83 -10.03
C ARG A 50 1.54 13.87 -9.05
N PHE A 51 1.68 13.52 -7.77
CA PHE A 51 2.27 14.41 -6.77
C PHE A 51 3.73 14.75 -7.11
N HIS A 52 4.50 13.77 -7.59
CA HIS A 52 5.86 14.01 -8.05
C HIS A 52 5.88 14.98 -9.25
N THR A 53 5.04 14.77 -10.27
CA THR A 53 4.93 15.68 -11.43
C THR A 53 4.57 17.10 -11.01
N LEU A 54 3.62 17.29 -10.09
CA LEU A 54 3.25 18.61 -9.56
C LEU A 54 4.42 19.28 -8.81
N ARG A 55 5.15 18.53 -8.00
CA ARG A 55 6.36 19.03 -7.32
C ARG A 55 7.44 19.47 -8.31
N CYS A 56 7.64 18.72 -9.40
CA CYS A 56 8.56 19.11 -10.47
C CYS A 56 8.15 20.42 -11.19
N GLN A 57 6.88 20.81 -11.10
CA GLN A 57 6.37 22.08 -11.63
C GLN A 57 6.41 23.22 -10.60
N GLY A 58 6.98 22.99 -9.41
CA GLY A 58 7.06 23.98 -8.33
C GLY A 58 5.79 24.12 -7.48
N VAL A 59 4.83 23.19 -7.62
CA VAL A 59 3.63 23.19 -6.77
C VAL A 59 3.97 22.63 -5.40
N GLU A 60 3.78 23.43 -4.35
CA GLU A 60 3.89 22.98 -2.97
C GLU A 60 2.62 22.26 -2.55
N LEU A 61 2.77 21.01 -2.11
CA LEU A 61 1.67 20.17 -1.64
C LEU A 61 1.84 19.87 -0.15
N PRO A 62 0.80 20.07 0.69
CA PRO A 62 0.82 19.64 2.08
C PRO A 62 1.13 18.15 2.21
N ALA A 63 1.88 17.76 3.24
CA ALA A 63 2.34 16.39 3.43
C ALA A 63 1.15 15.41 3.54
N GLU A 64 0.07 15.84 4.18
CA GLU A 64 -1.16 15.10 4.41
C GLU A 64 -1.83 14.70 3.09
N LEU A 65 -1.76 15.57 2.07
CA LEU A 65 -2.33 15.32 0.76
C LEU A 65 -1.54 14.24 -0.01
N THR A 66 -0.24 14.12 0.26
CA THR A 66 0.64 13.17 -0.42
C THR A 66 0.73 11.81 0.26
N ALA A 67 0.11 11.65 1.43
CA ALA A 67 0.06 10.39 2.16
C ALA A 67 -0.97 9.42 1.53
N VAL A 68 -0.54 8.64 0.55
CA VAL A 68 -1.41 7.64 -0.08
C VAL A 68 -1.61 6.43 0.84
N ARG A 69 -2.87 6.05 1.03
CA ARG A 69 -3.32 4.91 1.85
C ARG A 69 -4.23 4.02 1.04
N ALA A 70 -4.34 2.74 1.42
CA ALA A 70 -5.29 1.82 0.82
C ALA A 70 -6.74 2.31 1.02
N ARG A 71 -7.57 2.16 -0.01
CA ARG A 71 -8.97 2.60 -0.03
C ARG A 71 -9.87 1.51 -0.62
N GLU A 72 -11.10 1.47 -0.15
CA GLU A 72 -12.15 0.69 -0.80
C GLU A 72 -12.50 1.41 -2.10
N ILE A 73 -12.29 0.74 -3.24
CA ILE A 73 -12.55 1.23 -4.60
C ILE A 73 -13.79 0.51 -5.12
#